data_AF-I8QZA3-F1
#
_entry.id   AF-I8QZA3-F1
#
_cell.length_a   1.000
_cell.length_b   1.000
_cell.length_c   1.000
_cell.angle_alpha   90.00
_cell.angle_beta   90.00
_cell.angle_gamma   90.00
#
_symmetry.space_group_name_H-M   'P 1'
#
loop_
_entity.id
_entity.type
_entity.pdbx_description
1 polymer ?
#
loop_
_entity_poly.entity_id
_entity_poly.type
_entity_poly.pdbx_seq_one_letter_code
_entity_poly.pdbx_strand_id
1 'polypeptide(L)'
;MSFGEKKKWVYADVETALYVYIRKLREETKTFISETCSQIQVKGQLRNPHHLITEHKEEVIYRKKRDKALKQASFSSSYYASVKSKYRENKAILPISVSESNINRAYRILDTIMSTLEDMEGYTQVSIDSGKDTAYFVVMHSAFYFELKEETRRKRGSQNNVEVQTYLVLSISAKSWFGNSIQYKMEYKDNDNEPLEAQVGKIIYDMFVVANKLRAADELKEREEKREWEERERQRRLEQMRKGELEEVKLLEQAASDWDKAEKIRRFTDCMERKIAEVADEGKREKLLKWLKWARDKADWLDPLTEKEDELLGKSKHIFDLIEDEYRGVLFS
;
A
#
# COMPACT_ATOMS: atom_id res chain seq x y z
N MET A 1 7.58 -0.37 -46.05
CA MET A 1 6.34 -0.96 -45.50
C MET A 1 6.10 -0.36 -44.13
N SER A 2 4.83 -0.05 -43.89
CA SER A 2 4.31 0.93 -42.93
C SER A 2 4.57 0.65 -41.45
N PHE A 3 4.62 1.75 -40.71
CA PHE A 3 4.48 1.92 -39.27
C PHE A 3 3.46 0.97 -38.62
N GLY A 4 3.83 0.40 -37.47
CA GLY A 4 2.95 -0.28 -36.51
C GLY A 4 2.86 0.52 -35.21
N GLU A 5 1.63 0.86 -34.85
CA GLU A 5 1.21 1.89 -33.90
C GLU A 5 1.60 1.60 -32.44
N LYS A 6 2.26 2.58 -31.79
CA LYS A 6 2.31 2.64 -30.33
C LYS A 6 0.94 3.09 -29.82
N LYS A 7 0.26 2.22 -29.09
CA LYS A 7 -0.99 2.50 -28.35
C LYS A 7 -0.80 3.75 -27.47
N LYS A 8 -1.41 4.84 -27.91
CA LYS A 8 -1.68 6.05 -27.12
C LYS A 8 -2.75 5.67 -26.10
N TRP A 9 -2.37 5.42 -24.86
CA TRP A 9 -3.34 5.35 -23.77
C TRP A 9 -3.99 6.73 -23.63
N VAL A 10 -5.31 6.71 -23.67
CA VAL A 10 -6.19 7.87 -23.74
C VAL A 10 -6.13 8.61 -22.40
N TYR A 11 -5.38 9.71 -22.35
CA TYR A 11 -5.40 10.66 -21.23
C TYR A 11 -6.76 11.37 -21.04
N ALA A 12 -7.72 11.15 -21.95
CA ALA A 12 -9.02 11.83 -21.94
C ALA A 12 -10.03 11.23 -20.92
N ASP A 13 -9.86 9.98 -20.48
CA ASP A 13 -10.79 9.37 -19.51
C ASP A 13 -10.53 9.84 -18.06
N VAL A 14 -9.28 10.13 -17.71
CA VAL A 14 -8.91 10.59 -16.36
C VAL A 14 -9.44 12.00 -16.11
N GLU A 15 -9.38 12.87 -17.12
CA GLU A 15 -9.84 14.26 -17.01
C GLU A 15 -11.38 14.34 -16.91
N THR A 16 -12.08 13.49 -17.67
CA THR A 16 -13.55 13.36 -17.63
C THR A 16 -14.02 12.71 -16.33
N ALA A 17 -13.30 11.70 -15.82
CA ALA A 17 -13.55 11.10 -14.50
C ALA A 17 -13.27 12.08 -13.35
N LEU A 18 -12.20 12.90 -13.45
CA LEU A 18 -11.94 13.99 -12.51
C LEU A 18 -13.07 15.02 -12.51
N TYR A 19 -13.60 15.38 -13.68
CA TYR A 19 -14.70 16.34 -13.83
C TYR A 19 -16.01 15.84 -13.20
N VAL A 20 -16.29 14.53 -13.29
CA VAL A 20 -17.45 13.90 -12.66
C VAL A 20 -17.31 13.81 -11.14
N TYR A 21 -16.09 13.77 -10.60
CA TYR A 21 -15.82 13.56 -9.17
C TYR A 21 -15.54 14.82 -8.32
N ILE A 22 -15.30 15.99 -8.94
CA ILE A 22 -15.32 17.30 -8.25
C ILE A 22 -16.68 17.55 -7.54
N ARG A 23 -17.70 16.73 -7.85
CA ARG A 23 -19.07 16.76 -7.31
C ARG A 23 -19.27 16.11 -5.92
N LYS A 24 -18.22 15.59 -5.25
CA LYS A 24 -18.39 14.76 -4.03
C LYS A 24 -18.50 15.50 -2.69
N LEU A 25 -18.26 16.80 -2.63
CA LEU A 25 -18.68 17.58 -1.48
C LEU A 25 -20.15 17.94 -1.64
N ARG A 26 -20.94 17.85 -0.55
CA ARG A 26 -22.31 18.37 -0.55
C ARG A 26 -22.25 19.87 -0.84
N GLU A 27 -23.26 20.42 -1.51
CA GLU A 27 -23.28 21.86 -1.83
C GLU A 27 -23.18 22.71 -0.54
N GLU A 28 -23.84 22.29 0.54
CA GLU A 28 -23.70 22.91 1.87
C GLU A 28 -22.23 22.98 2.34
N THR A 29 -21.46 21.90 2.16
CA THR A 29 -20.04 21.87 2.54
C THR A 29 -19.21 22.79 1.66
N LYS A 30 -19.49 22.86 0.35
CA LYS A 30 -18.80 23.78 -0.56
C LYS A 30 -19.09 25.24 -0.19
N THR A 31 -20.34 25.56 0.10
CA THR A 31 -20.76 26.88 0.55
C THR A 31 -20.08 27.24 1.86
N PHE A 32 -20.10 26.36 2.86
CA PHE A 32 -19.42 26.56 4.14
C PHE A 32 -17.93 26.85 3.97
N ILE A 33 -17.21 26.04 3.18
CA ILE A 33 -15.78 26.24 2.91
C ILE A 33 -15.56 27.59 2.21
N SER A 34 -16.33 27.89 1.17
CA SER A 34 -16.19 29.14 0.41
C SER A 34 -16.45 30.38 1.27
N GLU A 35 -17.52 30.37 2.06
CA GLU A 35 -17.89 31.47 2.96
C GLU A 35 -16.82 31.67 4.05
N THR A 36 -16.43 30.59 4.72
CA THR A 36 -15.38 30.62 5.76
C THR A 36 -14.08 31.20 5.22
N CYS A 37 -13.59 30.67 4.09
CA CYS A 37 -12.36 31.14 3.45
C CYS A 37 -12.43 32.60 3.01
N SER A 38 -13.60 33.08 2.55
CA SER A 38 -13.78 34.48 2.11
C SER A 38 -13.74 35.49 3.26
N GLN A 39 -14.00 35.05 4.49
CA GLN A 39 -14.06 35.91 5.67
C GLN A 39 -12.75 35.93 6.47
N ILE A 40 -11.75 35.14 6.07
CA ILE A 40 -10.48 35.04 6.81
C ILE A 40 -9.73 36.37 6.77
N GLN A 41 -9.31 36.81 7.94
CA GLN A 41 -8.45 37.98 8.12
C GLN A 41 -7.30 37.65 9.06
N VAL A 42 -6.07 37.83 8.58
CA VAL A 42 -4.88 37.67 9.42
C VAL A 42 -4.77 38.85 10.38
N LYS A 43 -4.78 38.55 11.67
CA LYS A 43 -4.70 39.59 12.72
C LYS A 43 -3.38 40.35 12.62
N GLY A 44 -3.42 41.66 12.90
CA GLY A 44 -2.23 42.52 12.95
C GLY A 44 -1.25 42.16 14.08
N GLN A 45 -1.73 41.50 15.12
CA GLN A 45 -0.96 41.09 16.30
C GLN A 45 -1.24 39.64 16.64
N LEU A 46 -0.19 38.95 17.10
CA LEU A 46 -0.27 37.56 17.53
C LEU A 46 -0.60 37.51 19.04
N ARG A 47 -1.88 37.35 19.38
CA ARG A 47 -2.36 37.24 20.76
C ARG A 47 -2.80 35.80 21.00
N ASN A 48 -2.19 35.13 21.99
CA ASN A 48 -2.37 33.71 22.27
C ASN A 48 -2.05 32.81 21.04
N PRO A 49 -0.77 32.71 20.64
CA PRO A 49 -0.39 31.93 19.48
C PRO A 49 -0.70 30.44 19.66
N HIS A 50 -0.98 29.78 18.54
CA HIS A 50 -1.06 28.34 18.44
C HIS A 50 0.16 27.66 19.10
N HIS A 51 -0.05 26.53 19.77
CA HIS A 51 0.98 25.87 20.59
C HIS A 51 2.27 25.58 19.81
N LEU A 52 2.16 25.12 18.55
CA LEU A 52 3.32 24.88 17.67
C LEU A 52 4.18 26.12 17.39
N ILE A 53 3.60 27.33 17.40
CA ILE A 53 4.36 28.57 17.28
C ILE A 53 5.15 28.84 18.57
N THR A 54 4.53 28.61 19.72
CA THR A 54 5.19 28.73 21.02
C THR A 54 6.36 27.77 21.13
N GLU A 55 6.14 26.50 20.79
CA GLU A 55 7.18 25.46 20.75
C GLU A 55 8.30 25.78 19.76
N HIS A 56 7.96 26.28 18.56
CA HIS A 56 8.96 26.72 17.59
C HIS A 56 9.84 27.85 18.16
N LYS A 57 9.26 28.86 18.83
CA LYS A 57 10.02 29.96 19.44
C LYS A 57 11.01 29.45 20.49
N GLU A 58 10.55 28.58 21.40
CA GLU A 58 11.38 28.02 22.47
C GLU A 58 12.52 27.16 21.90
N GLU A 59 12.20 26.31 20.93
CA GLU A 59 13.17 25.40 20.31
C GLU A 59 14.20 26.16 19.46
N VAL A 60 13.82 27.24 18.76
CA VAL A 60 14.78 28.10 18.05
C VAL A 60 15.76 28.76 19.02
N ILE A 61 15.29 29.28 20.16
CA ILE A 61 16.17 29.86 21.19
C ILE A 61 17.15 28.81 21.71
N TYR A 62 16.63 27.61 22.01
CA TYR A 62 17.43 26.47 22.45
C TYR A 62 18.52 26.09 21.44
N ARG A 63 18.15 25.91 20.16
CA ARG A 63 19.06 25.56 19.07
C ARG A 63 20.12 26.64 18.85
N LYS A 64 19.74 27.93 18.82
CA LYS A 64 20.70 29.05 18.72
C LYS A 64 21.72 29.04 19.86
N LYS A 65 21.29 28.80 21.10
CA LYS A 65 22.18 28.71 22.28
C LYS A 65 23.14 27.53 22.16
N ARG A 66 22.63 26.35 21.79
CA ARG A 66 23.42 25.15 21.57
C ARG A 66 24.47 25.37 20.48
N ASP A 67 24.05 25.82 19.31
CA ASP A 67 24.91 25.94 18.13
C ASP A 67 26.04 26.96 18.37
N LYS A 68 25.75 28.05 19.10
CA LYS A 68 26.77 29.00 19.57
C LYS A 68 27.80 28.32 20.48
N ALA A 69 27.36 27.53 21.46
CA ALA A 69 28.27 26.83 22.38
C ALA A 69 29.11 25.76 21.66
N LEU A 70 28.50 24.99 20.75
CA LEU A 70 29.20 23.99 19.94
C LEU A 70 30.23 24.62 19.00
N LYS A 71 29.91 25.77 18.39
CA LYS A 71 30.85 26.53 17.57
C LYS A 71 32.04 27.05 18.37
N GLN A 72 31.85 27.44 19.63
CA GLN A 72 32.95 27.86 20.51
C GLN A 72 33.83 26.68 20.95
N ALA A 73 33.25 25.48 21.05
CA ALA A 73 33.95 24.26 21.45
C ALA A 73 34.65 23.54 20.29
N SER A 74 34.49 24.02 19.05
CA SER A 74 34.94 23.30 17.84
C SER A 74 36.45 23.14 17.70
N PHE A 75 37.24 23.88 18.49
CA PHE A 75 38.71 23.85 18.43
C PHE A 75 39.30 22.58 19.07
N SER A 76 38.52 21.82 19.86
CA SER A 76 38.97 20.57 20.49
C SER A 76 37.88 19.52 20.43
N SER A 77 38.23 18.32 19.92
CA SER A 77 37.29 17.21 19.77
C SER A 77 36.76 16.70 21.12
N SER A 78 37.63 16.57 22.13
CA SER A 78 37.23 16.14 23.47
C SER A 78 36.35 17.19 24.16
N TYR A 79 36.69 18.47 24.01
CA TYR A 79 35.86 19.56 24.54
C TYR A 79 34.51 19.63 23.82
N TYR A 80 34.48 19.50 22.50
CA TYR A 80 33.26 19.44 21.70
C TYR A 80 32.32 18.33 22.18
N ALA A 81 32.82 17.12 22.39
CA ALA A 81 32.02 16.00 22.90
C ALA A 81 31.41 16.30 24.29
N SER A 82 32.20 16.88 25.20
CA SER A 82 31.73 17.27 26.54
C SER A 82 30.71 18.41 26.54
N VAL A 83 30.77 19.31 25.56
CA VAL A 83 29.78 20.38 25.40
C VAL A 83 28.52 19.81 24.77
N LYS A 84 28.64 18.94 23.75
CA LYS A 84 27.52 18.29 23.08
C LYS A 84 26.66 17.47 24.03
N SER A 85 27.26 16.76 24.99
CA SER A 85 26.52 15.95 25.98
C SER A 85 25.62 16.77 26.93
N LYS A 86 25.82 18.09 27.03
CA LYS A 86 24.97 18.98 27.87
C LYS A 86 23.64 19.34 27.21
N TYR A 87 23.48 19.04 25.92
CA TYR A 87 22.35 19.44 25.11
C TYR A 87 21.53 18.23 24.70
N ARG A 88 20.20 18.31 24.87
CA ARG A 88 19.25 17.34 24.32
C ARG A 88 19.19 17.38 22.79
N GLU A 89 18.62 16.32 22.23
CA GLU A 89 18.24 16.28 20.82
C GLU A 89 17.18 17.34 20.48
N ASN A 90 17.11 17.64 19.18
CA ASN A 90 16.15 18.60 18.64
C ASN A 90 14.72 18.07 18.79
N LYS A 91 13.79 18.97 19.14
CA LYS A 91 12.36 18.75 18.92
C LYS A 91 11.99 19.25 17.54
N ALA A 92 11.06 18.60 16.85
CA ALA A 92 10.56 19.06 15.56
C ALA A 92 9.96 20.48 15.67
N ILE A 93 10.16 21.32 14.65
CA ILE A 93 9.60 22.67 14.60
C ILE A 93 8.96 22.96 13.24
N LEU A 94 8.18 24.04 13.16
CA LEU A 94 7.66 24.55 11.90
C LEU A 94 8.81 24.89 10.91
N PRO A 95 8.71 24.48 9.64
CA PRO A 95 9.72 24.72 8.60
C PRO A 95 9.66 26.17 8.11
N ILE A 96 10.18 27.08 8.93
CA ILE A 96 10.20 28.52 8.69
C ILE A 96 11.64 28.98 8.44
N SER A 97 11.92 29.40 7.21
CA SER A 97 13.24 29.84 6.73
C SER A 97 13.20 31.33 6.34
N VAL A 98 12.93 32.20 7.33
CA VAL A 98 12.76 33.65 7.13
C VAL A 98 13.68 34.46 8.06
N SER A 99 13.90 35.73 7.72
CA SER A 99 14.69 36.66 8.53
C SER A 99 14.01 37.06 9.84
N GLU A 100 14.78 37.62 10.78
CA GLU A 100 14.24 38.09 12.06
C GLU A 100 13.21 39.22 11.89
N SER A 101 13.27 40.00 10.80
CA SER A 101 12.27 41.04 10.52
C SER A 101 10.93 40.47 10.07
N ASN A 102 10.91 39.33 9.38
CA ASN A 102 9.68 38.70 8.88
C ASN A 102 9.14 37.57 9.76
N ILE A 103 9.86 37.14 10.79
CA ILE A 103 9.44 35.99 11.62
C ILE A 103 8.06 36.19 12.26
N ASN A 104 7.76 37.40 12.74
CA ASN A 104 6.46 37.71 13.34
C ASN A 104 5.33 37.69 12.30
N ARG A 105 5.64 38.04 11.05
CA ARG A 105 4.70 37.98 9.93
C ARG A 105 4.40 36.54 9.56
N ALA A 106 5.45 35.72 9.45
CA ALA A 106 5.34 34.28 9.25
C ALA A 106 4.47 33.60 10.32
N TYR A 107 4.68 33.93 11.60
CA TYR A 107 3.84 33.41 12.67
C TYR A 107 2.37 33.81 12.52
N ARG A 108 2.04 35.07 12.22
CA ARG A 108 0.64 35.49 12.07
C ARG A 108 -0.07 34.77 10.92
N ILE A 109 0.64 34.54 9.80
CA ILE A 109 0.13 33.79 8.66
C ILE A 109 -0.16 32.34 9.06
N LEU A 110 0.84 31.64 9.62
CA LEU A 110 0.68 30.24 10.00
C LEU A 110 -0.32 30.05 11.14
N ASP A 111 -0.35 30.95 12.13
CA ASP A 111 -1.33 30.95 13.23
C ASP A 111 -2.76 30.98 12.71
N THR A 112 -3.02 31.86 11.73
CA THR A 112 -4.34 32.00 11.11
C THR A 112 -4.70 30.75 10.31
N ILE A 113 -3.75 30.19 9.55
CA ILE A 113 -3.97 28.94 8.81
C ILE A 113 -4.29 27.79 9.78
N MET A 114 -3.43 27.57 10.78
CA MET A 114 -3.59 26.46 11.72
C MET A 114 -4.91 26.57 12.48
N SER A 115 -5.21 27.73 13.07
CA SER A 115 -6.46 27.92 13.83
C SER A 115 -7.70 27.73 12.95
N THR A 116 -7.68 28.26 11.72
CA THR A 116 -8.82 28.08 10.81
C THR A 116 -8.97 26.62 10.39
N LEU A 117 -7.86 25.91 10.17
CA LEU A 117 -7.94 24.50 9.85
C LEU A 117 -8.47 23.69 11.03
N GLU A 118 -8.08 23.99 12.27
CA GLU A 118 -8.63 23.36 13.47
C GLU A 118 -10.14 23.59 13.60
N ASP A 119 -10.62 24.82 13.34
CA ASP A 119 -12.05 25.14 13.30
C ASP A 119 -12.79 24.37 12.19
N MET A 120 -12.09 23.97 11.13
CA MET A 120 -12.59 23.17 10.01
C MET A 120 -12.23 21.67 10.14
N GLU A 121 -11.99 21.17 11.36
CA GLU A 121 -11.68 19.77 11.69
C GLU A 121 -10.36 19.23 11.09
N GLY A 122 -9.51 20.11 10.59
CA GLY A 122 -8.12 19.83 10.24
C GLY A 122 -7.18 19.94 11.43
N TYR A 123 -5.91 19.61 11.22
CA TYR A 123 -4.88 19.80 12.23
C TYR A 123 -3.49 19.96 11.59
N THR A 124 -2.50 20.35 12.39
CA THR A 124 -1.12 20.52 11.94
C THR A 124 -0.21 19.57 12.68
N GLN A 125 0.73 18.95 11.96
CA GLN A 125 1.71 18.05 12.55
C GLN A 125 3.12 18.46 12.14
N VAL A 126 4.05 18.35 13.10
CA VAL A 126 5.48 18.59 12.92
C VAL A 126 6.26 17.29 13.15
N SER A 127 7.34 17.10 12.39
CA SER A 127 8.19 15.91 12.46
C SER A 127 9.63 16.25 12.07
N ILE A 128 10.56 15.32 12.32
CA ILE A 128 11.92 15.38 11.78
C ILE A 128 12.09 14.20 10.83
N ASP A 129 12.17 14.50 9.54
CA ASP A 129 12.37 13.49 8.49
C ASP A 129 13.77 13.62 7.92
N SER A 130 14.56 12.53 7.99
CA SER A 130 15.95 12.52 7.51
C SER A 130 16.81 13.68 8.05
N GLY A 131 16.58 14.07 9.31
CA GLY A 131 17.31 15.15 9.99
C GLY A 131 16.85 16.58 9.61
N LYS A 132 15.77 16.72 8.84
CA LYS A 132 15.17 18.02 8.50
C LYS A 132 13.83 18.19 9.20
N ASP A 133 13.58 19.38 9.72
CA ASP A 133 12.26 19.72 10.26
C ASP A 133 11.24 19.75 9.11
N THR A 134 10.17 18.99 9.27
CA THR A 134 9.06 18.92 8.33
C THR A 134 7.76 19.21 9.06
N ALA A 135 6.81 19.80 8.35
CA ALA A 135 5.46 19.98 8.85
C ALA A 135 4.44 19.83 7.73
N TYR A 136 3.24 19.41 8.09
CA TYR A 136 2.14 19.31 7.16
C TYR A 136 0.82 19.67 7.83
N PHE A 137 -0.07 20.24 7.03
CA PHE A 137 -1.48 20.39 7.38
C PHE A 137 -2.23 19.12 6.98
N VAL A 138 -3.20 18.69 7.78
CA VAL A 138 -4.12 17.61 7.44
C VAL A 138 -5.49 18.20 7.17
N VAL A 139 -5.98 17.99 5.95
CA VAL A 139 -7.29 18.49 5.47
C VAL A 139 -8.00 17.36 4.73
N MET A 140 -9.22 17.00 5.13
CA MET A 140 -10.00 15.90 4.54
C MET A 140 -9.17 14.62 4.32
N HIS A 141 -8.41 14.18 5.33
CA HIS A 141 -7.50 13.02 5.30
C HIS A 141 -6.28 13.14 4.34
N SER A 142 -6.05 14.31 3.75
CA SER A 142 -4.90 14.57 2.89
C SER A 142 -3.84 15.39 3.63
N ALA A 143 -2.57 14.99 3.49
CA ALA A 143 -1.43 15.68 4.08
C ALA A 143 -0.82 16.70 3.09
N PHE A 144 -0.68 17.94 3.54
CA PHE A 144 -0.14 19.09 2.81
C PHE A 144 1.15 19.55 3.47
N TYR A 145 2.29 19.05 2.99
CA TYR A 145 3.60 19.47 3.46
C TYR A 145 3.86 20.90 3.05
N PHE A 146 4.35 21.73 3.98
CA PHE A 146 4.61 23.13 3.69
C PHE A 146 6.02 23.58 4.11
N GLU A 147 6.48 24.65 3.50
CA GLU A 147 7.65 25.42 3.90
C GLU A 147 7.35 26.91 3.69
N LEU A 148 7.65 27.73 4.69
CA LEU A 148 7.56 29.19 4.57
C LEU A 148 8.96 29.79 4.57
N LYS A 149 9.36 30.36 3.45
CA LYS A 149 10.73 30.85 3.23
C LYS A 149 10.75 32.25 2.66
N GLU A 150 11.90 32.91 2.74
CA GLU A 150 12.17 34.12 1.98
C GLU A 150 12.87 33.80 0.65
N GLU A 151 12.42 34.46 -0.41
CA GLU A 151 13.12 34.50 -1.69
C GLU A 151 13.53 35.94 -2.02
N THR A 152 14.55 36.08 -2.87
CA THR A 152 15.02 37.38 -3.35
C THR A 152 14.63 37.58 -4.81
N ARG A 153 14.14 38.78 -5.13
CA ARG A 153 13.91 39.22 -6.50
C ARG A 153 14.82 40.41 -6.79
N ARG A 154 15.49 40.37 -7.94
CA ARG A 154 16.21 41.54 -8.47
C ARG A 154 15.21 42.46 -9.15
N LYS A 155 15.06 43.69 -8.65
CA LYS A 155 14.34 44.77 -9.33
C LYS A 155 15.37 45.56 -10.14
N ARG A 156 15.08 45.84 -11.42
CA ARG A 156 15.90 46.78 -12.20
C ARG A 156 15.57 48.19 -11.71
N GLY A 157 16.49 48.80 -10.97
CA GLY A 157 16.37 50.19 -10.55
C GLY A 157 16.62 51.17 -11.71
N SER A 158 16.21 52.42 -11.52
CA SER A 158 16.68 53.55 -12.33
C SER A 158 18.14 53.86 -11.95
N GLN A 159 19.02 53.98 -12.96
CA GLN A 159 20.47 54.21 -12.84
C GLN A 159 21.23 53.19 -11.95
N ASN A 160 21.75 52.12 -12.57
CA ASN A 160 22.83 51.21 -12.11
C ASN A 160 22.79 50.60 -10.69
N ASN A 161 21.79 50.86 -9.84
CA ASN A 161 21.58 50.16 -8.58
C ASN A 161 20.61 49.00 -8.77
N VAL A 162 21.08 47.77 -8.56
CA VAL A 162 20.23 46.57 -8.47
C VAL A 162 19.68 46.50 -7.05
N GLU A 163 18.42 46.91 -6.88
CA GLU A 163 17.73 46.76 -5.60
C GLU A 163 17.25 45.31 -5.46
N VAL A 164 17.67 44.63 -4.39
CA VAL A 164 17.26 43.26 -4.08
C VAL A 164 16.11 43.33 -3.07
N GLN A 165 14.92 42.96 -3.51
CA GLN A 165 13.73 42.88 -2.66
C GLN A 165 13.57 41.45 -2.16
N THR A 166 13.44 41.27 -0.84
CA THR A 166 13.06 39.99 -0.23
C THR A 166 11.55 39.89 -0.11
N TYR A 167 10.99 38.72 -0.38
CA TYR A 167 9.56 38.45 -0.29
C TYR A 167 9.30 37.05 0.26
N LEU A 168 8.19 36.86 0.96
CA LEU A 168 7.82 35.57 1.53
C LEU A 168 7.24 34.64 0.46
N VAL A 169 7.53 33.34 0.58
CA VAL A 169 6.99 32.27 -0.26
C VAL A 169 6.51 31.14 0.62
N LEU A 170 5.21 30.83 0.57
CA LEU A 170 4.65 29.62 1.15
C LEU A 170 4.57 28.56 0.05
N SER A 171 5.38 27.51 0.18
CA SER A 171 5.32 26.34 -0.69
C SER A 171 4.50 25.27 -0.01
N ILE A 172 3.52 24.70 -0.70
CA ILE A 172 2.69 23.59 -0.22
C ILE A 172 2.76 22.46 -1.24
N SER A 173 2.90 21.22 -0.78
CA SER A 173 2.90 20.03 -1.62
C SER A 173 2.06 18.92 -1.01
N ALA A 174 1.35 18.19 -1.86
CA ALA A 174 0.51 17.08 -1.46
C ALA A 174 0.74 15.87 -2.37
N LYS A 175 0.63 14.68 -1.78
CA LYS A 175 0.72 13.40 -2.47
C LYS A 175 -0.52 12.57 -2.16
N SER A 176 -0.96 11.80 -3.14
CA SER A 176 -1.98 10.75 -2.97
C SER A 176 -1.44 9.63 -2.10
N TRP A 177 -2.33 8.94 -1.37
CA TRP A 177 -1.96 7.77 -0.59
C TRP A 177 -1.37 6.65 -1.46
N PHE A 178 -1.85 6.54 -2.69
CA PHE A 178 -1.46 5.51 -3.65
C PHE A 178 -0.38 5.98 -4.65
N GLY A 179 0.11 7.21 -4.52
CA GLY A 179 1.09 7.82 -5.41
C GLY A 179 2.48 7.93 -4.78
N ASN A 180 3.51 7.43 -5.46
CA ASN A 180 4.91 7.55 -5.00
C ASN A 180 5.56 8.91 -5.33
N SER A 181 4.84 9.81 -6.03
CA SER A 181 5.33 11.13 -6.43
C SER A 181 4.39 12.23 -5.94
N ILE A 182 4.95 13.41 -5.63
CA ILE A 182 4.19 14.63 -5.36
C ILE A 182 3.24 14.87 -6.55
N GLN A 183 1.94 14.94 -6.28
CA GLN A 183 0.93 15.15 -7.32
C GLN A 183 0.58 16.62 -7.47
N TYR A 184 0.58 17.36 -6.37
CA TYR A 184 0.24 18.78 -6.36
C TYR A 184 1.34 19.57 -5.67
N LYS A 185 1.76 20.65 -6.34
CA LYS A 185 2.67 21.66 -5.80
C LYS A 185 2.03 23.03 -6.00
N MET A 186 1.84 23.75 -4.89
CA MET A 186 1.26 25.09 -4.86
C MET A 186 2.31 26.03 -4.25
N GLU A 187 2.50 27.19 -4.87
CA GLU A 187 3.39 28.23 -4.36
C GLU A 187 2.62 29.55 -4.29
N TYR A 188 2.60 30.15 -3.10
CA TYR A 188 2.01 31.44 -2.84
C TYR A 188 3.13 32.42 -2.53
N LYS A 189 3.16 33.52 -3.28
CA LYS A 189 4.24 34.50 -3.22
C LYS A 189 3.69 35.81 -2.72
N ASP A 190 4.43 36.39 -1.79
CA ASP A 190 4.18 37.72 -1.30
C ASP A 190 4.41 38.75 -2.41
N ASN A 191 3.49 39.69 -2.53
CA ASN A 191 3.53 40.74 -3.55
C ASN A 191 3.03 42.06 -2.96
N ASP A 192 3.55 43.19 -3.48
CA ASP A 192 3.23 44.54 -3.01
C ASP A 192 1.70 44.81 -3.01
N ASN A 193 0.96 44.23 -3.96
CA ASN A 193 -0.50 44.39 -4.09
C ASN A 193 -1.31 43.26 -3.42
N GLU A 194 -0.70 42.12 -3.14
CA GLU A 194 -1.38 40.93 -2.64
C GLU A 194 -0.47 40.24 -1.62
N PRO A 195 -0.41 40.77 -0.38
CA PRO A 195 0.43 40.20 0.65
C PRO A 195 -0.04 38.79 1.00
N LEU A 196 0.87 37.92 1.48
CA LEU A 196 0.48 36.55 1.88
C LEU A 196 -0.66 36.51 2.90
N GLU A 197 -0.78 37.51 3.77
CA GLU A 197 -1.91 37.64 4.70
C GLU A 197 -3.27 37.70 3.98
N ALA A 198 -3.35 38.40 2.85
CA ALA A 198 -4.58 38.49 2.06
C ALA A 198 -4.87 37.20 1.29
N GLN A 199 -3.85 36.37 1.06
CA GLN A 199 -3.97 35.11 0.33
C GLN A 199 -4.42 33.93 1.21
N VAL A 200 -4.46 34.07 2.55
CA VAL A 200 -4.75 32.94 3.46
C VAL A 200 -6.09 32.25 3.15
N GLY A 201 -7.15 33.02 2.87
CA GLY A 201 -8.44 32.47 2.42
C GLY A 201 -8.31 31.57 1.19
N LYS A 202 -7.59 32.06 0.18
CA LYS A 202 -7.32 31.32 -1.05
C LYS A 202 -6.47 30.08 -0.79
N ILE A 203 -5.44 30.17 0.05
CA ILE A 203 -4.54 29.06 0.39
C ILE A 203 -5.34 27.90 1.00
N ILE A 204 -6.20 28.18 1.98
CA ILE A 204 -7.02 27.16 2.63
C ILE A 204 -8.04 26.58 1.64
N TYR A 205 -8.71 27.43 0.87
CA TYR A 205 -9.64 26.98 -0.17
C TYR A 205 -8.98 26.02 -1.18
N ASP A 206 -7.81 26.38 -1.69
CA ASP A 206 -7.04 25.55 -2.63
C ASP A 206 -6.66 24.20 -2.00
N MET A 207 -6.31 24.16 -0.70
CA MET A 207 -6.08 22.89 0.01
C MET A 207 -7.32 22.00 0.02
N PHE A 208 -8.52 22.54 0.31
CA PHE A 208 -9.76 21.76 0.25
C PHE A 208 -10.07 21.25 -1.17
N VAL A 209 -9.85 22.08 -2.19
CA VAL A 209 -10.02 21.67 -3.60
C VAL A 209 -9.08 20.52 -3.95
N VAL A 210 -7.80 20.63 -3.59
CA VAL A 210 -6.81 19.58 -3.85
C VAL A 210 -7.11 18.32 -3.03
N ALA A 211 -7.50 18.44 -1.77
CA ALA A 211 -7.84 17.30 -0.92
C ALA A 211 -9.03 16.52 -1.50
N ASN A 212 -10.06 17.21 -1.99
CA ASN A 212 -11.20 16.56 -2.63
C ASN A 212 -10.80 15.85 -3.94
N LYS A 213 -9.88 16.42 -4.73
CA LYS A 213 -9.33 15.76 -5.93
C LYS A 213 -8.52 14.52 -5.58
N LEU A 214 -7.66 14.61 -4.57
CA LEU A 214 -6.85 13.48 -4.10
C LEU A 214 -7.74 12.33 -3.60
N ARG A 215 -8.70 12.64 -2.74
CA ARG A 215 -9.68 11.66 -2.24
C ARG A 215 -10.43 10.97 -3.39
N ALA A 216 -10.88 11.73 -4.39
CA ALA A 216 -11.56 11.16 -5.55
C ALA A 216 -10.67 10.20 -6.35
N ALA A 217 -9.41 10.55 -6.55
CA ALA A 217 -8.45 9.70 -7.25
C ALA A 217 -8.14 8.42 -6.45
N ASP A 218 -7.96 8.55 -5.14
CA ASP A 218 -7.65 7.45 -4.23
C ASP A 218 -8.82 6.44 -4.15
N GLU A 219 -10.06 6.92 -4.02
CA GLU A 219 -11.26 6.07 -4.02
C GLU A 219 -11.48 5.32 -5.35
N LEU A 220 -11.12 5.94 -6.48
CA LEU A 220 -11.23 5.27 -7.79
C LEU A 220 -10.24 4.10 -7.85
N LYS A 221 -8.99 4.36 -7.47
CA LYS A 221 -7.93 3.36 -7.50
C LYS A 221 -8.19 2.22 -6.51
N GLU A 222 -8.68 2.52 -5.31
CA GLU A 222 -9.07 1.50 -4.33
C GLU A 222 -10.16 0.56 -4.88
N ARG A 223 -11.14 1.10 -5.62
CA ARG A 223 -12.17 0.27 -6.27
C ARG A 223 -11.61 -0.60 -7.38
N GLU A 224 -10.66 -0.09 -8.16
CA GLU A 224 -9.98 -0.85 -9.20
C GLU A 224 -9.17 -2.00 -8.58
N GLU A 225 -8.33 -1.71 -7.59
CA GLU A 225 -7.52 -2.70 -6.86
C GLU A 225 -8.40 -3.75 -6.18
N LYS A 226 -9.53 -3.34 -5.60
CA LYS A 226 -10.51 -4.25 -4.99
C LYS A 226 -11.11 -5.21 -6.03
N ARG A 227 -11.54 -4.71 -7.20
CA ARG A 227 -12.08 -5.56 -8.27
C ARG A 227 -11.05 -6.55 -8.79
N GLU A 228 -9.81 -6.10 -8.98
CA GLU A 228 -8.71 -6.96 -9.43
C GLU A 228 -8.35 -8.01 -8.38
N TRP A 229 -8.42 -7.67 -7.10
CA TRP A 229 -8.21 -8.63 -6.01
C TRP A 229 -9.34 -9.67 -5.96
N GLU A 230 -10.60 -9.24 -6.02
CA GLU A 230 -11.77 -10.13 -6.02
C GLU A 230 -11.73 -11.11 -7.21
N GLU A 231 -11.39 -10.64 -8.41
CA GLU A 231 -11.26 -11.51 -9.59
C GLU A 231 -10.08 -12.48 -9.44
N ARG A 232 -8.92 -12.04 -8.92
CA ARG A 232 -7.78 -12.94 -8.66
C ARG A 232 -8.09 -14.00 -7.62
N GLU A 233 -8.84 -13.68 -6.57
CA GLU A 233 -9.31 -14.65 -5.57
C GLU A 233 -10.29 -15.63 -6.19
N ARG A 234 -11.22 -15.15 -7.01
CA ARG A 234 -12.17 -16.01 -7.74
C ARG A 234 -11.44 -16.99 -8.66
N GLN A 235 -10.46 -16.53 -9.45
CA GLN A 235 -9.68 -17.40 -10.32
C GLN A 235 -8.87 -18.43 -9.52
N ARG A 236 -8.23 -18.02 -8.42
CA ARG A 236 -7.51 -18.95 -7.55
C ARG A 236 -8.41 -20.04 -6.97
N ARG A 237 -9.62 -19.70 -6.53
CA ARG A 237 -10.60 -20.70 -6.05
C ARG A 237 -11.02 -21.66 -7.15
N LEU A 238 -11.30 -21.16 -8.35
CA LEU A 238 -11.66 -22.00 -9.50
C LEU A 238 -10.51 -22.94 -9.90
N GLU A 239 -9.27 -22.46 -9.88
CA GLU A 239 -8.09 -23.29 -10.14
C GLU A 239 -7.89 -24.37 -9.07
N GLN A 240 -8.11 -24.05 -7.80
CA GLN A 240 -8.05 -25.02 -6.70
C GLN A 240 -9.13 -26.10 -6.86
N MET A 241 -10.38 -25.71 -7.11
CA MET A 241 -11.47 -26.67 -7.37
C MET A 241 -11.16 -27.54 -8.58
N ARG A 242 -10.67 -26.95 -9.68
CA ARG A 242 -10.28 -27.70 -10.88
C ARG A 242 -9.14 -28.67 -10.62
N LYS A 243 -8.17 -28.30 -9.79
CA LYS A 243 -7.05 -29.17 -9.43
C LYS A 243 -7.54 -30.35 -8.59
N GLY A 244 -8.41 -30.11 -7.60
CA GLY A 244 -9.04 -31.16 -6.81
C GLY A 244 -9.82 -32.14 -7.69
N GLU A 245 -10.69 -31.65 -8.56
CA GLU A 245 -11.45 -32.47 -9.51
C GLU A 245 -10.53 -33.32 -10.41
N LEU A 246 -9.42 -32.74 -10.90
CA LEU A 246 -8.45 -33.49 -11.72
C LEU A 246 -7.69 -34.57 -10.92
N GLU A 247 -7.52 -34.40 -9.62
CA GLU A 247 -6.91 -35.41 -8.74
C GLU A 247 -7.90 -36.56 -8.48
N GLU A 248 -9.17 -36.25 -8.20
CA GLU A 248 -10.25 -37.24 -8.07
C GLU A 248 -10.44 -38.06 -9.36
N VAL A 249 -10.44 -37.40 -10.53
CA VAL A 249 -10.53 -38.08 -11.83
C VAL A 249 -9.36 -39.05 -12.05
N LYS A 250 -8.13 -38.67 -11.67
CA LYS A 250 -6.97 -39.57 -11.77
C LYS A 250 -7.09 -40.77 -10.84
N LEU A 251 -7.58 -40.57 -9.62
CA LEU A 251 -7.83 -41.65 -8.68
C LEU A 251 -8.83 -42.65 -9.26
N LEU A 252 -9.93 -42.14 -9.83
CA LEU A 252 -10.97 -42.93 -10.47
C LEU A 252 -10.43 -43.72 -11.67
N GLU A 253 -9.68 -43.08 -12.57
CA GLU A 253 -9.06 -43.73 -13.73
C GLU A 253 -8.12 -44.86 -13.31
N GLN A 254 -7.30 -44.62 -12.27
CA GLN A 254 -6.37 -45.63 -11.76
C GLN A 254 -7.12 -46.81 -11.14
N ALA A 255 -8.13 -46.57 -10.31
CA ALA A 255 -8.92 -47.62 -9.71
C ALA A 255 -9.67 -48.45 -10.77
N ALA A 256 -10.28 -47.80 -11.76
CA ALA A 256 -10.95 -48.50 -12.86
C ALA A 256 -9.95 -49.38 -13.66
N SER A 257 -8.73 -48.88 -13.89
CA SER A 257 -7.66 -49.62 -14.55
C SER A 257 -7.21 -50.85 -13.76
N ASP A 258 -7.03 -50.71 -12.45
CA ASP A 258 -6.57 -51.81 -11.58
C ASP A 258 -7.65 -52.87 -11.39
N TRP A 259 -8.91 -52.47 -11.28
CA TRP A 259 -10.05 -53.38 -11.32
C TRP A 259 -10.10 -54.19 -12.62
N ASP A 260 -9.97 -53.54 -13.79
CA ASP A 260 -9.97 -54.24 -15.10
C ASP A 260 -8.80 -55.21 -15.22
N LYS A 261 -7.61 -54.86 -14.72
CA LYS A 261 -6.46 -55.77 -14.68
C LYS A 261 -6.72 -56.97 -13.77
N ALA A 262 -7.26 -56.75 -12.57
CA ALA A 262 -7.61 -57.83 -11.65
C ALA A 262 -8.61 -58.81 -12.29
N GLU A 263 -9.65 -58.28 -12.94
CA GLU A 263 -10.64 -59.06 -13.66
C GLU A 263 -10.02 -59.87 -14.82
N LYS A 264 -9.10 -59.27 -15.58
CA LYS A 264 -8.34 -59.98 -16.62
C LYS A 264 -7.50 -61.12 -16.06
N ILE A 265 -6.84 -60.92 -14.91
CA ILE A 265 -6.06 -61.97 -14.24
C ILE A 265 -6.99 -63.10 -13.78
N ARG A 266 -8.13 -62.79 -13.14
CA ARG A 266 -9.11 -63.80 -12.71
C ARG A 266 -9.58 -64.65 -13.89
N ARG A 267 -10.03 -64.02 -14.98
CA ARG A 267 -10.44 -64.72 -16.21
C ARG A 267 -9.34 -65.59 -16.80
N PHE A 268 -8.10 -65.11 -16.81
CA PHE A 268 -6.96 -65.89 -17.27
C PHE A 268 -6.72 -67.12 -16.37
N THR A 269 -6.76 -66.95 -15.04
CA THR A 269 -6.60 -68.07 -14.10
C THR A 269 -7.71 -69.10 -14.24
N ASP A 270 -8.96 -68.68 -14.47
CA ASP A 270 -10.07 -69.60 -14.71
C ASP A 270 -9.90 -70.41 -16.00
N CYS A 271 -9.38 -69.77 -17.05
CA CYS A 271 -9.03 -70.46 -18.29
C CYS A 271 -7.87 -71.45 -18.07
N MET A 272 -6.87 -71.07 -17.27
CA MET A 272 -5.69 -71.87 -16.99
C MET A 272 -6.03 -73.09 -16.13
N GLU A 273 -6.92 -72.95 -15.15
CA GLU A 273 -7.38 -74.03 -14.27
C GLU A 273 -7.95 -75.21 -15.08
N ARG A 274 -8.76 -74.90 -16.09
CA ARG A 274 -9.34 -75.90 -17.02
C ARG A 274 -8.26 -76.68 -17.77
N LYS A 275 -7.19 -76.02 -18.19
CA LYS A 275 -6.06 -76.67 -18.90
C LYS A 275 -5.15 -77.47 -17.96
N ILE A 276 -5.00 -77.03 -16.71
CA ILE A 276 -4.18 -77.75 -15.72
C ILE A 276 -4.78 -79.12 -15.40
N ALA A 277 -6.12 -79.23 -15.42
CA ALA A 277 -6.81 -80.51 -15.21
C ALA A 277 -6.39 -81.61 -16.20
N GLU A 278 -5.94 -81.24 -17.40
CA GLU A 278 -5.51 -82.14 -18.47
C GLU A 278 -4.03 -82.57 -18.34
N VAL A 279 -3.26 -82.01 -17.40
CA VAL A 279 -1.82 -82.30 -17.23
C VAL A 279 -1.63 -83.64 -16.53
N ALA A 280 -1.05 -84.63 -17.21
CA ALA A 280 -0.86 -85.99 -16.67
C ALA A 280 0.21 -86.11 -15.56
N ASP A 281 1.23 -85.26 -15.56
CA ASP A 281 2.29 -85.25 -14.54
C ASP A 281 1.77 -84.55 -13.26
N GLU A 282 1.63 -85.34 -12.20
CA GLU A 282 1.08 -84.89 -10.92
C GLU A 282 1.97 -83.84 -10.22
N GLY A 283 3.30 -84.00 -10.27
CA GLY A 283 4.24 -83.05 -9.68
C GLY A 283 4.26 -81.70 -10.42
N LYS A 284 4.09 -81.72 -11.74
CA LYS A 284 3.93 -80.51 -12.56
C LYS A 284 2.57 -79.84 -12.32
N ARG A 285 1.49 -80.63 -12.20
CA ARG A 285 0.15 -80.15 -11.90
C ARG A 285 0.12 -79.42 -10.56
N GLU A 286 0.73 -79.97 -9.52
CA GLU A 286 0.77 -79.34 -8.19
C GLU A 286 1.47 -77.97 -8.21
N LYS A 287 2.60 -77.85 -8.91
CA LYS A 287 3.32 -76.57 -9.06
C LYS A 287 2.47 -75.51 -9.78
N LEU A 288 1.74 -75.92 -10.82
CA LEU A 288 0.86 -75.01 -11.57
C LEU A 288 -0.34 -74.55 -10.72
N LEU A 289 -0.93 -75.43 -9.91
CA LEU A 289 -2.00 -75.07 -8.98
C LEU A 289 -1.54 -74.09 -7.89
N LYS A 290 -0.32 -74.26 -7.36
CA LYS A 290 0.28 -73.29 -6.43
C LYS A 290 0.47 -71.91 -7.05
N TRP A 291 0.95 -71.86 -8.29
CA TRP A 291 1.08 -70.60 -9.04
C TRP A 291 -0.28 -69.97 -9.34
N LEU A 292 -1.30 -70.77 -9.65
CA LEU A 292 -2.66 -70.30 -9.91
C LEU A 292 -3.27 -69.65 -8.67
N LYS A 293 -3.11 -70.27 -7.50
CA LYS A 293 -3.51 -69.70 -6.22
C LYS A 293 -2.82 -68.34 -5.98
N TRP A 294 -1.50 -68.29 -6.17
CA TRP A 294 -0.74 -67.04 -6.07
C TRP A 294 -1.27 -65.97 -7.03
N ALA A 295 -1.55 -66.30 -8.28
CA ALA A 295 -2.07 -65.35 -9.26
C ALA A 295 -3.46 -64.81 -8.89
N ARG A 296 -4.35 -65.64 -8.32
CA ARG A 296 -5.65 -65.22 -7.78
C ARG A 296 -5.48 -64.30 -6.57
N ASP A 297 -4.61 -64.67 -5.63
CA ASP A 297 -4.28 -63.82 -4.47
C ASP A 297 -3.71 -62.44 -4.90
N LYS A 298 -2.92 -62.38 -5.99
CA LYS A 298 -2.44 -61.12 -6.57
C LYS A 298 -3.54 -60.32 -7.28
N ALA A 299 -4.52 -60.98 -7.91
CA ALA A 299 -5.67 -60.29 -8.48
C ALA A 299 -6.51 -59.62 -7.40
N ASP A 300 -6.75 -60.32 -6.28
CA ASP A 300 -7.49 -59.76 -5.14
C ASP A 300 -6.72 -58.64 -4.42
N TRP A 301 -5.38 -58.71 -4.40
CA TRP A 301 -4.56 -57.61 -3.90
C TRP A 301 -4.54 -56.38 -4.82
N LEU A 302 -4.64 -56.57 -6.13
CA LEU A 302 -4.68 -55.47 -7.10
C LEU A 302 -6.07 -54.82 -7.20
N ASP A 303 -7.14 -55.58 -6.97
CA ASP A 303 -8.51 -55.11 -7.08
C ASP A 303 -8.82 -54.04 -6.02
N PRO A 304 -9.07 -52.79 -6.43
CA PRO A 304 -9.33 -51.71 -5.48
C PRO A 304 -10.66 -51.86 -4.73
N LEU A 305 -11.54 -52.78 -5.14
CA LEU A 305 -12.79 -53.12 -4.45
C LEU A 305 -12.64 -54.27 -3.44
N THR A 306 -11.43 -54.86 -3.33
CA THR A 306 -11.14 -55.97 -2.43
C THR A 306 -10.04 -55.58 -1.44
N GLU A 307 -10.36 -55.61 -0.15
CA GLU A 307 -9.36 -55.42 0.89
C GLU A 307 -8.56 -56.72 1.08
N LYS A 308 -7.25 -56.65 0.82
CA LYS A 308 -6.36 -57.81 0.90
C LYS A 308 -4.99 -57.37 1.36
N GLU A 309 -4.43 -58.08 2.32
CA GLU A 309 -3.04 -57.93 2.71
C GLU A 309 -2.21 -59.03 2.06
N ASP A 310 -1.14 -58.62 1.39
CA ASP A 310 -0.17 -59.53 0.80
C ASP A 310 1.10 -59.57 1.66
N GLU A 311 1.65 -60.76 1.86
CA GLU A 311 2.81 -60.98 2.73
C GLU A 311 4.04 -60.14 2.35
N LEU A 312 4.21 -59.83 1.06
CA LEU A 312 5.37 -59.07 0.56
C LEU A 312 5.00 -57.65 0.13
N LEU A 313 3.81 -57.45 -0.43
CA LEU A 313 3.37 -56.16 -0.96
C LEU A 313 2.56 -55.32 0.04
N GLY A 314 2.23 -55.88 1.21
CA GLY A 314 1.50 -55.19 2.27
C GLY A 314 0.00 -55.02 1.97
N LYS A 315 -0.64 -54.04 2.61
CA LYS A 315 -2.08 -53.76 2.45
C LYS A 315 -2.40 -53.25 1.03
N SER A 316 -3.47 -53.77 0.42
CA SER A 316 -3.97 -53.30 -0.87
C SER A 316 -4.49 -51.86 -0.80
N LYS A 317 -4.50 -51.17 -1.95
CA LYS A 317 -5.10 -49.84 -2.09
C LYS A 317 -6.61 -49.97 -2.26
N HIS A 318 -7.31 -50.07 -1.15
CA HIS A 318 -8.77 -50.16 -1.14
C HIS A 318 -9.40 -48.79 -1.41
N ILE A 319 -10.28 -48.71 -2.40
CA ILE A 319 -10.81 -47.42 -2.89
C ILE A 319 -11.66 -46.70 -1.85
N PHE A 320 -12.35 -47.42 -0.97
CA PHE A 320 -13.18 -46.80 0.07
C PHE A 320 -12.33 -46.10 1.12
N ASP A 321 -11.16 -46.64 1.46
CA ASP A 321 -10.21 -45.99 2.38
C ASP A 321 -9.67 -44.68 1.76
N LEU A 322 -9.39 -44.70 0.45
CA LEU A 322 -8.89 -43.52 -0.28
C LEU A 322 -9.94 -42.40 -0.39
N ILE A 323 -11.21 -42.78 -0.56
CA ILE A 323 -12.33 -41.83 -0.59
C ILE A 323 -12.59 -41.28 0.82
N GLU A 324 -12.66 -42.11 1.85
CA GLU A 324 -12.94 -41.66 3.22
C GLU A 324 -11.89 -40.68 3.79
N ASP A 325 -10.61 -40.88 3.45
CA ASP A 325 -9.53 -39.98 3.87
C ASP A 325 -9.60 -38.60 3.17
N GLU A 326 -10.04 -38.52 1.91
CA GLU A 326 -10.27 -37.26 1.20
C GLU A 326 -11.45 -36.45 1.79
N TYR A 327 -12.57 -37.11 2.13
CA TYR A 327 -13.72 -36.44 2.73
C TYR A 327 -13.46 -35.98 4.18
N ARG A 328 -12.56 -36.63 4.92
CA ARG A 328 -12.07 -36.11 6.21
C ARG A 328 -11.18 -34.87 6.03
N GLY A 329 -10.40 -34.78 4.95
CA GLY A 329 -9.59 -33.59 4.65
C GLY A 329 -10.42 -32.33 4.34
N VAL A 330 -11.59 -32.48 3.70
CA VAL A 330 -12.47 -31.36 3.30
C VAL A 330 -13.39 -30.87 4.43
N LEU A 331 -13.74 -31.73 5.40
CA LEU A 331 -14.60 -31.35 6.54
C LEU A 331 -13.86 -30.63 7.69
N PHE A 332 -12.52 -30.64 7.69
CA PHE A 332 -11.68 -30.05 8.74
C PHE A 332 -10.79 -28.87 8.27
N SER A 333 -10.98 -28.37 7.04
CA SER A 333 -10.38 -27.13 6.52
C SER A 333 -11.43 -26.06 6.28
#